data_AF-A0A2N9I7A0-F1
#
_entry.id   AF-A0A2N9I7A0-F1
#
_cell.length_a   1.000
_cell.length_b   1.000
_cell.length_c   1.000
_cell.angle_alpha   90.00
_cell.angle_beta   90.00
_cell.angle_gamma   90.00
#
_symmetry.space_group_name_H-M   'P 1'
#
loop_
_entity.id
_entity.type
_entity.pdbx_description
1 polymer ?
#
loop_
_entity_poly.entity_id
_entity_poly.type
_entity_poly.pdbx_seq_one_letter_code
_entity_poly.pdbx_strand_id
1 'polypeptide(L)'
;MVLTKRDSLCINALRSKYKVDDGWLQMECKQSASQTWKAIDKMKNLIALGACFLIGDGARIDIWKDPWVPWLPNYLPTPRDERAANRSLVAACLINQATRSWNIGMLKELFTSDSVNAILKIPIPQIPRPDKLAWIVDPKGLFSVKSAVRTQQSPNIPTSSDSMWSNFWKLKLHERVKVLIWRIGLDIIPTNLNVARKIGHGVTSCPLCNLEDESVVHLFFNCEVAKAIWFGQCWGVFSDQLPISSCTDIIKLINDPPIPPSDTGDTKALKLQASTQFALTIECIWNLRNATVHNSTHGSAMSTCKGLELKILEHLQVYQRIPKIDVFPCAKWVPPLLHQIKINVDAAWSSSKATIAAVARDQHGLVLKAWSIQLDASDSMVAEATAIRWALELASLEKFQDIIIESDLNLALMPYLVTLKSPCGRSVPFVLIFTG
;
A
#
# COMPACT_ATOMS: atom_id res chain seq x y z
N MET A 1 -7.47 -17.50 -7.06
CA MET A 1 -8.13 -16.73 -8.15
C MET A 1 -8.16 -17.49 -9.46
N VAL A 2 -7.01 -17.92 -9.99
CA VAL A 2 -6.96 -18.75 -11.21
C VAL A 2 -7.78 -20.04 -11.04
N LEU A 3 -7.53 -20.78 -9.96
CA LEU A 3 -8.19 -22.05 -9.62
C LEU A 3 -9.63 -21.92 -9.14
N THR A 4 -9.97 -20.78 -8.54
CA THR A 4 -11.32 -20.54 -7.99
C THR A 4 -12.31 -20.09 -9.06
N LYS A 5 -11.97 -20.21 -10.35
CA LYS A 5 -12.78 -19.80 -11.50
C LYS A 5 -13.40 -18.40 -11.38
N ARG A 6 -12.72 -17.48 -10.69
CA ARG A 6 -13.24 -16.11 -10.52
C ARG A 6 -13.30 -15.44 -11.87
N ASP A 7 -14.46 -14.88 -12.20
CA ASP A 7 -14.64 -14.12 -13.43
C ASP A 7 -14.16 -12.68 -13.21
N SER A 8 -13.11 -12.29 -13.93
CA SER A 8 -12.60 -10.91 -13.96
C SER A 8 -11.76 -10.70 -15.22
N LEU A 9 -11.76 -9.47 -15.74
CA LEU A 9 -11.02 -9.12 -16.95
C LEU A 9 -9.53 -9.49 -16.86
N CYS A 10 -8.89 -9.22 -15.73
CA CYS A 10 -7.48 -9.58 -15.49
C CYS A 10 -7.27 -11.10 -15.54
N ILE A 11 -8.17 -11.89 -14.95
CA ILE A 11 -8.06 -13.35 -14.97
C ILE A 11 -8.33 -13.91 -16.37
N ASN A 12 -9.30 -13.36 -17.10
CA ASN A 12 -9.61 -13.80 -18.47
C ASN A 12 -8.45 -13.51 -19.42
N ALA A 13 -7.79 -12.35 -19.28
CA ALA A 13 -6.57 -12.02 -20.02
C ALA A 13 -5.42 -12.99 -19.70
N LEU A 14 -5.18 -13.30 -18.41
CA LEU A 14 -4.16 -14.27 -18.01
C LEU A 14 -4.45 -15.68 -18.54
N ARG A 15 -5.70 -16.14 -18.46
CA ARG A 15 -6.12 -17.45 -18.99
C ARG A 15 -5.91 -17.54 -20.49
N SER A 16 -6.33 -16.52 -21.24
CA SER A 16 -6.18 -16.49 -22.70
C SER A 16 -4.72 -16.45 -23.13
N LYS A 17 -3.90 -15.62 -22.47
CA LYS A 17 -2.48 -15.42 -22.79
C LYS A 17 -1.64 -16.67 -22.48
N TYR A 18 -1.82 -17.26 -21.29
CA TYR A 18 -1.01 -18.39 -20.84
C TYR A 18 -1.66 -19.75 -21.07
N LYS A 19 -2.85 -19.80 -21.69
CA LYS A 19 -3.63 -21.02 -21.96
C LYS A 19 -3.88 -21.82 -20.70
N VAL A 20 -4.42 -21.14 -19.70
CA VAL A 20 -4.70 -21.72 -18.38
C VAL A 20 -6.07 -22.35 -18.40
N ASP A 21 -6.10 -23.67 -18.35
CA ASP A 21 -7.30 -24.49 -18.25
C ASP A 21 -7.40 -25.18 -16.89
N ASP A 22 -8.34 -26.12 -16.77
CA ASP A 22 -8.58 -26.86 -15.54
C ASP A 22 -7.45 -27.85 -15.18
N GLY A 23 -6.60 -28.22 -16.14
CA GLY A 23 -5.41 -29.05 -15.94
C GLY A 23 -4.14 -28.27 -15.61
N TRP A 24 -4.22 -26.93 -15.52
CA TRP A 24 -3.05 -26.06 -15.34
C TRP A 24 -2.16 -26.44 -14.16
N LEU A 25 -2.70 -26.96 -13.05
CA LEU A 25 -1.91 -27.39 -11.89
C LEU A 25 -0.82 -28.41 -12.24
N GLN A 26 -1.07 -29.24 -13.26
CA GLN A 26 -0.17 -30.31 -13.70
C GLN A 26 0.67 -29.93 -14.92
N MET A 27 0.34 -28.82 -15.59
CA MET A 27 1.07 -28.38 -16.77
C MET A 27 2.40 -27.72 -16.40
N GLU A 28 3.43 -27.96 -17.20
CA GLU A 28 4.68 -27.22 -17.10
C GLU A 28 4.55 -25.78 -17.60
N CYS A 29 5.31 -24.88 -16.99
CA CYS A 29 5.34 -23.49 -17.40
C CYS A 29 6.04 -23.33 -18.75
N LYS A 30 5.39 -22.65 -19.70
CA LYS A 30 6.01 -22.34 -21.01
C LYS A 30 7.26 -21.47 -20.82
N GLN A 31 8.35 -21.81 -21.50
CA GLN A 31 9.61 -21.05 -21.42
C GLN A 31 9.46 -19.57 -21.84
N SER A 32 8.57 -19.30 -22.78
CA SER A 32 8.23 -17.96 -23.29
C SER A 32 7.32 -17.14 -22.37
N ALA A 33 6.92 -17.66 -21.20
CA ALA A 33 6.07 -16.92 -20.28
C ALA A 33 6.79 -15.74 -19.62
N SER A 34 6.03 -14.70 -19.22
CA SER A 34 6.59 -13.54 -18.52
C SER A 34 7.14 -13.93 -17.15
N GLN A 35 8.07 -13.13 -16.61
CA GLN A 35 8.63 -13.36 -15.26
C GLN A 35 7.54 -13.36 -14.18
N THR A 36 6.54 -12.50 -14.30
CA THR A 36 5.38 -12.50 -13.40
C THR A 36 4.60 -13.81 -13.47
N TRP A 37 4.38 -14.37 -14.67
CA TRP A 37 3.69 -15.65 -14.80
C TRP A 37 4.52 -16.80 -14.25
N LYS A 38 5.84 -16.82 -14.52
CA LYS A 38 6.76 -17.80 -13.94
C LYS A 38 6.73 -17.76 -12.40
N ALA A 39 6.63 -16.56 -11.80
CA ALA A 39 6.47 -16.43 -10.36
C ALA A 39 5.12 -16.98 -9.85
N ILE A 40 4.02 -16.73 -10.56
CA ILE A 40 2.69 -17.30 -10.23
C ILE A 40 2.71 -18.83 -10.38
N ASP A 41 3.34 -19.34 -11.43
CA ASP A 41 3.43 -20.78 -11.71
C ASP A 41 4.23 -21.51 -10.64
N LYS A 42 5.32 -20.92 -10.15
CA LYS A 42 6.07 -21.43 -8.97
C LYS A 42 5.21 -21.59 -7.71
N MET A 43 4.09 -20.86 -7.58
CA MET A 43 3.18 -21.01 -6.44
C MET A 43 2.34 -22.30 -6.51
N LYS A 44 2.32 -23.02 -7.65
CA LYS A 44 1.62 -24.33 -7.76
C LYS A 44 2.04 -25.30 -6.67
N ASN A 45 3.34 -25.35 -6.37
CA ASN A 45 3.89 -26.24 -5.33
C ASN A 45 3.27 -25.96 -3.96
N LEU A 46 3.06 -24.67 -3.63
CA LEU A 46 2.42 -24.26 -2.38
C LEU A 46 0.93 -24.60 -2.37
N ILE A 47 0.27 -24.51 -3.51
CA ILE A 47 -1.13 -24.88 -3.65
C ILE A 47 -1.31 -26.40 -3.54
N ALA A 48 -0.37 -27.19 -4.10
CA ALA A 48 -0.40 -28.64 -4.01
C ALA A 48 -0.33 -29.17 -2.56
N LEU A 49 0.19 -28.39 -1.61
CA LEU A 49 0.23 -28.73 -0.18
C LEU A 49 -1.13 -28.72 0.53
N GLY A 50 -2.19 -28.23 -0.11
CA GLY A 50 -3.50 -28.11 0.55
C GLY A 50 -4.70 -28.13 -0.37
N ALA A 51 -4.51 -28.20 -1.69
CA ALA A 51 -5.57 -28.32 -2.67
C ALA A 51 -5.89 -29.81 -2.93
N CYS A 52 -7.16 -30.17 -2.73
CA CYS A 52 -7.66 -31.53 -2.94
C CYS A 52 -9.08 -31.47 -3.50
N PHE A 53 -9.39 -32.33 -4.46
CA PHE A 53 -10.69 -32.43 -5.11
C PHE A 53 -11.69 -33.13 -4.19
N LEU A 54 -12.86 -32.49 -4.05
CA LEU A 54 -14.05 -33.09 -3.48
C LEU A 54 -14.81 -33.79 -4.60
N ILE A 55 -15.02 -35.09 -4.42
CA ILE A 55 -15.71 -35.94 -5.39
C ILE A 55 -17.20 -35.58 -5.41
N GLY A 56 -17.67 -35.26 -6.60
CA GLY A 56 -19.08 -35.09 -6.93
C GLY A 56 -19.57 -36.24 -7.80
N ASP A 57 -19.46 -36.09 -9.12
CA ASP A 57 -19.75 -37.12 -10.11
C ASP A 57 -18.49 -37.94 -10.47
N GLY A 58 -17.29 -37.45 -10.14
CA GLY A 58 -16.01 -38.07 -10.41
C GLY A 58 -15.59 -38.02 -11.87
N ALA A 59 -16.32 -37.30 -12.73
CA ALA A 59 -16.11 -37.34 -14.17
C ALA A 59 -14.82 -36.63 -14.60
N ARG A 60 -14.27 -35.77 -13.74
CA ARG A 60 -13.17 -34.85 -14.09
C ARG A 60 -11.89 -35.09 -13.30
N ILE A 61 -11.87 -36.10 -12.43
CA ILE A 61 -10.75 -36.43 -11.55
C ILE A 61 -10.03 -37.66 -12.14
N ASP A 62 -8.81 -37.48 -12.65
CA ASP A 62 -7.89 -38.57 -12.97
C ASP A 62 -7.37 -39.18 -11.65
N ILE A 63 -7.62 -40.48 -11.46
CA ILE A 63 -7.40 -41.14 -10.17
C ILE A 63 -5.93 -41.20 -9.75
N TRP A 64 -4.99 -41.02 -10.69
CA TRP A 64 -3.55 -41.13 -10.47
C TRP A 64 -2.84 -39.77 -10.44
N LYS A 65 -3.42 -38.74 -11.06
CA LYS A 65 -2.78 -37.43 -11.23
C LYS A 65 -3.39 -36.34 -10.37
N ASP A 66 -4.70 -36.40 -10.14
CA ASP A 66 -5.41 -35.36 -9.41
C ASP A 66 -5.44 -35.68 -7.90
N PRO A 67 -5.13 -34.72 -7.00
CA PRO A 67 -5.22 -34.95 -5.57
C PRO A 67 -6.69 -35.05 -5.14
N TRP A 68 -7.16 -36.22 -4.68
CA TRP A 68 -8.59 -36.43 -4.35
C TRP A 68 -8.86 -37.22 -3.06
N VAL A 69 -7.82 -37.74 -2.39
CA VAL A 69 -7.94 -38.48 -1.12
C VAL A 69 -7.24 -37.71 0.01
N PRO A 70 -7.95 -36.90 0.82
CA PRO A 70 -7.37 -35.96 1.79
C PRO A 70 -6.39 -36.55 2.82
N TRP A 71 -6.52 -37.84 3.12
CA TRP A 71 -5.85 -38.51 4.23
C TRP A 71 -4.55 -39.22 3.81
N LEU A 72 -4.23 -39.21 2.52
CA LEU A 72 -3.06 -39.89 1.97
C LEU A 72 -1.94 -38.89 1.64
N PRO A 73 -0.68 -39.35 1.58
CA PRO A 73 0.44 -38.54 1.10
C PRO A 73 0.14 -37.98 -0.30
N ASN A 74 0.39 -36.68 -0.50
CA ASN A 74 0.09 -35.94 -1.74
C ASN A 74 -1.39 -36.02 -2.19
N TYR A 75 -2.28 -36.47 -1.31
CA TYR A 75 -3.69 -36.70 -1.57
C TYR A 75 -3.99 -37.71 -2.69
N LEU A 76 -3.03 -38.59 -2.98
CA LEU A 76 -3.12 -39.58 -4.04
C LEU A 76 -3.17 -41.01 -3.47
N PRO A 77 -4.04 -41.88 -4.00
CA PRO A 77 -4.05 -43.29 -3.65
C PRO A 77 -2.88 -44.04 -4.29
N THR A 78 -2.38 -45.05 -3.59
CA THR A 78 -1.28 -45.89 -4.08
C THR A 78 -1.81 -47.02 -4.95
N PRO A 79 -1.30 -47.22 -6.18
CA PRO A 79 -1.69 -48.33 -7.04
C PRO A 79 -1.29 -49.66 -6.41
N ARG A 80 -2.08 -50.71 -6.69
CA ARG A 80 -1.80 -52.07 -6.24
C ARG A 80 -0.58 -52.68 -6.93
N ASP A 81 -0.43 -52.42 -8.23
CA ASP A 81 0.69 -52.86 -9.06
C ASP A 81 0.92 -51.89 -10.24
N GLU A 82 2.01 -52.09 -10.99
CA GLU A 82 2.34 -51.25 -12.15
C GLU A 82 1.29 -51.32 -13.27
N ARG A 83 0.55 -52.43 -13.37
CA ARG A 83 -0.50 -52.59 -14.37
C ARG A 83 -1.71 -51.71 -14.04
N ALA A 84 -2.06 -51.59 -12.76
CA ALA A 84 -3.09 -50.68 -12.28
C ALA A 84 -2.70 -49.21 -12.53
N ALA A 85 -1.45 -48.84 -12.26
CA ALA A 85 -0.94 -47.48 -12.47
C ALA A 85 -1.00 -47.02 -13.93
N ASN A 86 -0.86 -47.96 -14.89
CA ASN A 86 -0.90 -47.65 -16.32
C ASN A 86 -2.32 -47.49 -16.89
N ARG A 87 -3.38 -47.72 -16.10
CA ARG A 87 -4.76 -47.53 -16.55
C ARG A 87 -5.16 -46.06 -16.43
N SER A 88 -5.47 -45.41 -17.54
CA SER A 88 -6.10 -44.08 -17.53
C SER A 88 -7.56 -44.22 -17.14
N LEU A 89 -7.90 -43.80 -15.92
CA LEU A 89 -9.24 -43.94 -15.34
C LEU A 89 -9.62 -42.65 -14.62
N VAL A 90 -10.91 -42.34 -14.66
CA VAL A 90 -11.51 -41.25 -13.87
C VAL A 90 -12.22 -41.81 -12.65
N ALA A 91 -12.37 -40.99 -11.61
CA ALA A 91 -13.04 -41.37 -10.36
C ALA A 91 -14.49 -41.85 -10.59
N ALA A 92 -15.17 -41.37 -11.62
CA ALA A 92 -16.51 -41.83 -12.01
C ALA A 92 -16.58 -43.33 -12.32
N CYS A 93 -15.49 -43.93 -12.81
CA CYS A 93 -15.42 -45.38 -13.06
C CYS A 93 -15.44 -46.20 -11.76
N LEU A 94 -15.02 -45.60 -10.65
CA LEU A 94 -15.00 -46.23 -9.33
C LEU A 94 -16.37 -46.13 -8.61
N ILE A 95 -17.32 -45.39 -9.17
CA ILE A 95 -18.63 -45.12 -8.57
C ILE A 95 -19.71 -45.91 -9.32
N ASN A 96 -20.52 -46.68 -8.60
CA ASN A 96 -21.72 -47.26 -9.16
C ASN A 96 -22.78 -46.14 -9.34
N GLN A 97 -23.16 -45.86 -10.58
CA GLN A 97 -24.06 -44.75 -10.90
C GLN A 97 -25.51 -44.97 -10.42
N ALA A 98 -25.95 -46.23 -10.30
CA ALA A 98 -27.31 -46.55 -9.86
C ALA A 98 -27.45 -46.45 -8.33
N THR A 99 -26.46 -46.94 -7.58
CA THR A 99 -26.49 -46.97 -6.11
C THR A 99 -25.77 -45.80 -5.46
N ARG A 100 -25.05 -44.98 -6.25
CA ARG A 100 -24.18 -43.88 -5.79
C ARG A 100 -23.25 -44.31 -4.65
N SER A 101 -22.67 -45.50 -4.79
CA SER A 101 -21.73 -46.09 -3.84
C SER A 101 -20.44 -46.49 -4.54
N TRP A 102 -19.36 -46.61 -3.76
CA TRP A 102 -18.08 -47.08 -4.27
C TRP A 102 -18.18 -48.52 -4.81
N ASN A 103 -17.58 -48.78 -5.98
CA ASN A 103 -17.38 -50.13 -6.49
C ASN A 103 -16.20 -50.78 -5.77
N ILE A 104 -16.51 -51.46 -4.66
CA ILE A 104 -15.49 -52.07 -3.78
C ILE A 104 -14.63 -53.09 -4.54
N GLY A 105 -15.20 -53.84 -5.49
CA GLY A 105 -14.45 -54.81 -6.29
C GLY A 105 -13.35 -54.14 -7.11
N MET A 106 -13.71 -53.06 -7.82
CA MET A 106 -12.76 -52.28 -8.62
C MET A 106 -11.72 -51.56 -7.76
N LEU A 107 -12.12 -51.05 -6.58
CA LEU A 107 -11.18 -50.44 -5.64
C LEU A 107 -10.10 -51.43 -5.17
N LYS A 108 -10.49 -52.66 -4.83
CA LYS A 108 -9.55 -53.72 -4.40
C LYS A 108 -8.66 -54.24 -5.52
N GLU A 109 -9.09 -54.12 -6.78
CA GLU A 109 -8.26 -54.46 -7.93
C GLU A 109 -7.18 -53.39 -8.16
N LEU A 110 -7.54 -52.10 -8.02
CA LEU A 110 -6.68 -50.99 -8.44
C LEU A 110 -5.76 -50.44 -7.33
N PHE A 111 -6.16 -50.48 -6.06
CA PHE A 111 -5.47 -49.78 -4.99
C PHE A 111 -4.99 -50.71 -3.86
N THR A 112 -3.99 -50.25 -3.11
CA THR A 112 -3.56 -50.92 -1.87
C THR A 112 -4.65 -50.87 -0.80
N SER A 113 -4.64 -51.82 0.15
CA SER A 113 -5.63 -51.89 1.24
C SER A 113 -5.77 -50.57 2.02
N ASP A 114 -4.66 -49.89 2.30
CA ASP A 114 -4.66 -48.60 3.00
C ASP A 114 -5.35 -47.50 2.19
N SER A 115 -5.09 -47.46 0.88
CA SER A 115 -5.72 -46.52 -0.04
C SER A 115 -7.21 -46.79 -0.17
N VAL A 116 -7.63 -48.05 -0.28
CA VAL A 116 -9.05 -48.44 -0.29
C VAL A 116 -9.76 -47.97 0.99
N ASN A 117 -9.15 -48.20 2.15
CA ASN A 117 -9.72 -47.77 3.43
C ASN A 117 -9.84 -46.24 3.53
N ALA A 118 -8.90 -45.49 2.94
CA ALA A 118 -8.97 -44.04 2.88
C ALA A 118 -10.06 -43.55 1.91
N ILE A 119 -10.19 -44.19 0.74
CA ILE A 119 -11.21 -43.86 -0.27
C ILE A 119 -12.62 -44.10 0.27
N LEU A 120 -12.85 -45.22 0.97
CA LEU A 120 -14.16 -45.56 1.54
C LEU A 120 -14.66 -44.56 2.59
N LYS A 121 -13.77 -43.74 3.17
CA LYS A 121 -14.16 -42.64 4.08
C LYS A 121 -14.74 -41.43 3.35
N ILE A 122 -14.60 -41.36 2.02
CA ILE A 122 -15.10 -40.24 1.22
C ILE A 122 -16.59 -40.47 0.91
N PRO A 123 -17.50 -39.59 1.39
CA PRO A 123 -18.91 -39.72 1.11
C PRO A 123 -19.21 -39.33 -0.34
N ILE A 124 -19.94 -40.18 -1.06
CA ILE A 124 -20.43 -39.87 -2.40
C ILE A 124 -21.78 -39.13 -2.29
N PRO A 125 -21.95 -37.97 -2.93
CA PRO A 125 -23.23 -37.28 -2.97
C PRO A 125 -24.30 -38.14 -3.67
N GLN A 126 -25.47 -38.26 -3.02
CA GLN A 126 -26.63 -38.96 -3.58
C GLN A 126 -27.16 -38.27 -4.83
N ILE A 127 -27.14 -36.93 -4.83
CA ILE A 127 -27.43 -36.12 -6.00
C ILE A 127 -26.10 -35.80 -6.70
N PRO A 128 -25.89 -36.21 -7.96
CA PRO A 128 -24.70 -35.88 -8.72
C PRO A 128 -24.50 -34.36 -8.79
N ARG A 129 -23.28 -33.93 -8.51
CA ARG A 129 -22.85 -32.54 -8.58
C ARG A 129 -21.45 -32.49 -9.15
N PRO A 130 -21.02 -31.39 -9.79
CA PRO A 130 -19.69 -31.32 -10.38
C PRO A 130 -18.60 -31.44 -9.30
N ASP A 131 -17.50 -32.10 -9.67
CA ASP A 131 -16.28 -32.14 -8.86
C ASP A 131 -15.76 -30.74 -8.53
N LYS A 132 -15.26 -30.54 -7.31
CA LYS A 132 -14.83 -29.23 -6.82
C LYS A 132 -13.47 -29.29 -6.16
N LEU A 133 -12.52 -28.46 -6.60
CA LEU A 133 -11.26 -28.27 -5.90
C LEU A 133 -11.48 -27.47 -4.61
N ALA A 134 -11.06 -28.01 -3.47
CA ALA A 134 -11.17 -27.39 -2.16
C ALA A 134 -9.81 -27.23 -1.49
N TRP A 135 -9.71 -26.22 -0.61
CA TRP A 135 -8.55 -26.02 0.23
C TRP A 135 -8.76 -26.72 1.58
N ILE A 136 -8.26 -27.95 1.72
CA ILE A 136 -8.60 -28.84 2.84
C ILE A 136 -7.92 -28.46 4.16
N VAL A 137 -6.97 -27.52 4.13
CA VAL A 137 -6.33 -26.97 5.35
C VAL A 137 -7.26 -25.99 6.08
N ASP A 138 -8.24 -25.41 5.38
CA ASP A 138 -9.28 -24.58 6.00
C ASP A 138 -10.56 -25.43 6.19
N PRO A 139 -11.18 -25.46 7.39
CA PRO A 139 -12.40 -26.24 7.62
C PRO A 139 -13.58 -25.87 6.72
N LYS A 140 -13.62 -24.66 6.17
CA LYS A 140 -14.65 -24.22 5.22
C LYS A 140 -14.32 -24.61 3.78
N GLY A 141 -13.17 -25.24 3.54
CA GLY A 141 -12.68 -25.59 2.21
C GLY A 141 -12.26 -24.37 1.37
N LEU A 142 -12.11 -23.21 2.00
CA LEU A 142 -11.86 -21.93 1.32
C LEU A 142 -10.38 -21.62 1.25
N PHE A 143 -9.90 -21.31 0.05
CA PHE A 143 -8.53 -20.84 -0.13
C PHE A 143 -8.38 -19.40 0.33
N SER A 144 -7.40 -19.13 1.19
CA SER A 144 -6.90 -17.79 1.47
C SER A 144 -5.37 -17.75 1.35
N VAL A 145 -4.82 -16.59 0.98
CA VAL A 145 -3.36 -16.41 0.95
C VAL A 145 -2.77 -16.63 2.35
N LYS A 146 -3.47 -16.16 3.39
CA LYS A 146 -3.07 -16.34 4.79
C LYS A 146 -2.93 -17.82 5.19
N SER A 147 -3.93 -18.64 4.88
CA SER A 147 -3.88 -20.08 5.18
C SER A 147 -2.77 -20.78 4.40
N ALA A 148 -2.57 -20.41 3.14
CA ALA A 148 -1.59 -21.07 2.27
C ALA A 148 -0.14 -20.74 2.67
N VAL A 149 0.14 -19.50 3.07
CA VAL A 149 1.43 -19.11 3.65
C VAL A 149 1.68 -19.86 4.97
N ARG A 150 0.67 -19.98 5.83
CA ARG A 150 0.78 -20.74 7.09
C ARG A 150 1.07 -22.22 6.86
N THR A 151 0.53 -22.82 5.79
CA THR A 151 0.82 -24.22 5.42
C THR A 151 2.28 -24.42 5.02
N GLN A 152 2.89 -23.45 4.33
CA GLN A 152 4.32 -23.50 3.98
C GLN A 152 5.21 -23.27 5.22
N GLN A 153 4.74 -22.44 6.15
CA GLN A 153 5.41 -22.14 7.41
C GLN A 153 5.06 -23.20 8.46
N SER A 154 5.69 -24.37 8.40
CA SER A 154 5.77 -25.28 9.56
C SER A 154 6.36 -24.53 10.78
N PRO A 155 6.15 -24.96 12.04
CA PRO A 155 6.09 -24.13 13.26
C PRO A 155 7.45 -23.57 13.77
N ASN A 156 8.39 -23.25 12.89
CA ASN A 156 9.77 -22.89 13.24
C ASN A 156 10.17 -21.44 12.91
N ILE A 157 9.23 -20.54 12.61
CA ILE A 157 9.55 -19.10 12.61
C ILE A 157 9.32 -18.57 14.03
N PRO A 158 10.34 -18.00 14.70
CA PRO A 158 10.17 -17.46 16.04
C PRO A 158 9.10 -16.37 16.03
N THR A 159 8.13 -16.54 16.91
CA THR A 159 6.99 -15.65 17.20
C THR A 159 7.40 -14.22 17.61
N SER A 160 8.70 -13.93 17.74
CA SER A 160 9.24 -12.62 18.08
C SER A 160 9.16 -11.61 16.93
N SER A 161 9.20 -12.04 15.67
CA SER A 161 9.07 -11.14 14.52
C SER A 161 7.64 -10.61 14.36
N ASP A 162 6.63 -11.42 14.71
CA ASP A 162 5.22 -11.05 14.62
C ASP A 162 4.86 -9.91 15.59
N SER A 163 5.44 -9.87 16.78
CA SER A 163 5.16 -8.82 17.76
C SER A 163 5.73 -7.45 17.33
N MET A 164 6.93 -7.43 16.75
CA MET A 164 7.57 -6.22 16.22
C MET A 164 6.73 -5.59 15.11
N TRP A 165 6.29 -6.39 14.13
CA TRP A 165 5.45 -5.91 13.04
C TRP A 165 4.07 -5.49 13.53
N SER A 166 3.46 -6.26 14.43
CA SER A 166 2.18 -5.91 15.04
C SER A 166 2.21 -4.56 15.73
N ASN A 167 3.28 -4.26 16.48
CA ASN A 167 3.46 -2.97 17.13
C ASN A 167 3.69 -1.84 16.11
N PHE A 168 4.50 -2.09 15.09
CA PHE A 168 4.77 -1.13 14.02
C PHE A 168 3.50 -0.73 13.25
N TRP A 169 2.66 -1.69 12.86
CA TRP A 169 1.44 -1.40 12.12
C TRP A 169 0.39 -0.62 12.94
N LYS A 170 0.43 -0.75 14.28
CA LYS A 170 -0.40 0.02 15.22
C LYS A 170 0.05 1.48 15.40
N LEU A 171 1.25 1.84 14.94
CA LEU A 171 1.71 3.23 15.02
C LEU A 171 0.73 4.13 14.25
N LYS A 172 0.46 5.30 14.82
CA LYS A 172 -0.29 6.33 14.10
C LYS A 172 0.71 7.02 13.17
N LEU A 173 0.74 6.56 11.92
CA LEU A 173 1.56 7.09 10.84
C LEU A 173 0.74 6.96 9.56
N HIS A 174 1.03 7.78 8.56
CA HIS A 174 0.42 7.62 7.25
C HIS A 174 0.81 6.28 6.62
N GLU A 175 -0.14 5.58 5.98
CA GLU A 175 0.09 4.24 5.43
C GLU A 175 1.23 4.21 4.39
N ARG A 176 1.42 5.30 3.63
CA ARG A 176 2.56 5.44 2.72
C ARG A 176 3.91 5.34 3.44
N VAL A 177 4.04 6.02 4.58
CA VAL A 177 5.25 6.03 5.41
C VAL A 177 5.46 4.64 6.01
N LYS A 178 4.38 3.99 6.46
CA LYS A 178 4.45 2.61 6.98
C LYS A 178 4.93 1.62 5.93
N VAL A 179 4.41 1.70 4.70
CA VAL A 179 4.83 0.82 3.61
C VAL A 179 6.31 1.04 3.25
N LEU A 180 6.78 2.29 3.25
CA LEU A 180 8.21 2.60 3.05
C LEU A 180 9.06 1.93 4.13
N ILE A 181 8.75 2.17 5.40
CA ILE A 181 9.52 1.62 6.53
C ILE A 181 9.45 0.08 6.55
N TRP A 182 8.29 -0.52 6.22
CA TRP A 182 8.17 -1.96 6.07
C TRP A 182 9.11 -2.51 4.99
N ARG A 183 9.22 -1.84 3.84
CA ARG A 183 10.18 -2.22 2.78
C ARG A 183 11.63 -2.04 3.24
N ILE A 184 11.91 -1.01 4.04
CA ILE A 184 13.23 -0.79 4.66
C ILE A 184 13.56 -1.94 5.59
N GLY A 185 12.65 -2.30 6.51
CA GLY A 185 12.85 -3.38 7.47
C GLY A 185 13.06 -4.77 6.83
N LEU A 186 12.59 -4.98 5.61
CA LEU A 186 12.81 -6.18 4.82
C LEU A 186 14.03 -6.10 3.88
N ASP A 187 14.79 -5.01 3.87
CA ASP A 187 15.91 -4.75 2.95
C ASP A 187 15.53 -4.91 1.46
N ILE A 188 14.32 -4.46 1.08
CA ILE A 188 13.81 -4.60 -0.30
C ILE A 188 13.67 -3.27 -1.04
N ILE A 189 14.08 -2.15 -0.44
CA ILE A 189 14.15 -0.87 -1.14
C ILE A 189 15.29 -0.90 -2.18
N PRO A 190 15.14 -0.19 -3.31
CA PRO A 190 16.11 -0.20 -4.40
C PRO A 190 17.30 0.74 -4.11
N THR A 191 18.06 0.48 -3.05
CA THR A 191 19.39 1.11 -2.92
C THR A 191 20.33 0.57 -3.99
N ASN A 192 21.35 1.34 -4.34
CA ASN A 192 22.35 0.98 -5.33
C ASN A 192 23.03 -0.35 -4.98
N LEU A 193 23.37 -0.58 -3.70
CA LEU A 193 23.92 -1.85 -3.24
C LEU A 193 22.95 -3.02 -3.44
N ASN A 194 21.66 -2.85 -3.13
CA ASN A 194 20.64 -3.90 -3.30
C ASN A 194 20.34 -4.18 -4.77
N VAL A 195 20.38 -3.16 -5.62
CA VAL A 195 20.21 -3.29 -7.07
C VAL A 195 21.40 -4.03 -7.68
N ALA A 196 22.63 -3.61 -7.36
CA ALA A 196 23.85 -4.27 -7.82
C ALA A 196 23.91 -5.74 -7.38
N ARG A 197 23.52 -6.05 -6.14
CA ARG A 197 23.45 -7.43 -5.63
C ARG A 197 22.48 -8.32 -6.42
N LYS A 198 21.35 -7.76 -6.88
CA LYS A 198 20.32 -8.49 -7.63
C LYS A 198 20.62 -8.62 -9.12
N ILE A 199 21.27 -7.61 -9.70
CA ILE A 199 21.57 -7.55 -11.14
C ILE A 199 22.97 -8.14 -11.44
N GLY A 200 23.86 -8.20 -10.46
CA GLY A 200 25.22 -8.71 -10.57
C GLY A 200 26.24 -7.68 -11.06
N HIS A 201 25.81 -6.45 -11.38
CA HIS A 201 26.66 -5.32 -11.76
C HIS A 201 25.92 -3.99 -11.50
N GLY A 202 26.65 -2.89 -11.41
CA GLY A 202 26.10 -1.55 -11.21
C GLY A 202 26.96 -0.69 -10.27
N VAL A 203 26.70 0.61 -10.26
CA VAL A 203 27.28 1.54 -9.28
C VAL A 203 26.68 1.23 -7.91
N THR A 204 27.52 1.05 -6.89
CA THR A 204 27.11 0.80 -5.50
C THR A 204 27.17 2.04 -4.63
N SER A 205 27.88 3.09 -5.04
CA SER A 205 28.10 4.29 -4.24
C SER A 205 26.80 5.01 -3.88
N CYS A 206 26.78 5.58 -2.67
CA CYS A 206 25.69 6.40 -2.16
C CYS A 206 25.55 7.68 -3.00
N PRO A 207 24.38 7.95 -3.61
CA PRO A 207 24.18 9.12 -4.46
C PRO A 207 24.18 10.44 -3.69
N LEU A 208 24.05 10.40 -2.36
CA LEU A 208 24.05 11.59 -1.51
C LEU A 208 25.45 12.07 -1.16
N CYS A 209 26.33 11.17 -0.68
CA CYS A 209 27.69 11.54 -0.27
C CYS A 209 28.78 11.13 -1.28
N ASN A 210 28.54 10.14 -2.12
CA ASN A 210 29.53 9.52 -3.02
C ASN A 210 30.79 8.96 -2.31
N LEU A 211 30.75 8.71 -1.00
CA LEU A 211 31.90 8.26 -0.21
C LEU A 211 31.91 6.75 0.08
N GLU A 212 30.74 6.16 0.34
CA GLU A 212 30.60 4.73 0.68
C GLU A 212 29.49 4.08 -0.17
N ASP A 213 29.38 2.74 -0.09
CA ASP A 213 28.29 2.00 -0.71
C ASP A 213 26.93 2.32 -0.10
N GLU A 214 25.90 2.42 -0.94
CA GLU A 214 24.52 2.70 -0.57
C GLU A 214 23.83 1.47 0.06
N SER A 215 24.28 1.08 1.25
CA SER A 215 23.49 0.21 2.12
C SER A 215 22.33 0.98 2.75
N VAL A 216 21.30 0.27 3.23
CA VAL A 216 20.18 0.89 3.97
C VAL A 216 20.68 1.64 5.22
N VAL A 217 21.56 1.02 6.00
CA VAL A 217 22.13 1.63 7.21
C VAL A 217 22.96 2.86 6.86
N HIS A 218 23.80 2.77 5.83
CA HIS A 218 24.56 3.92 5.36
C HIS A 218 23.64 5.07 4.94
N LEU A 219 22.70 4.80 4.03
CA LEU A 219 21.83 5.82 3.46
C LEU A 219 21.07 6.61 4.54
N PHE A 220 20.56 5.92 5.57
CA PHE A 220 19.71 6.56 6.58
C PHE A 220 20.44 7.06 7.83
N PHE A 221 21.62 6.52 8.18
CA PHE A 221 22.26 6.81 9.47
C PHE A 221 23.73 7.22 9.37
N ASN A 222 24.51 6.64 8.45
CA ASN A 222 25.96 6.90 8.38
C ASN A 222 26.35 7.90 7.27
N CYS A 223 25.47 8.17 6.31
CA CYS A 223 25.70 9.15 5.26
C CYS A 223 25.82 10.57 5.86
N GLU A 224 26.84 11.33 5.48
CA GLU A 224 27.07 12.70 5.97
C GLU A 224 25.87 13.63 5.75
N VAL A 225 25.17 13.47 4.62
CA VAL A 225 23.94 14.23 4.33
C VAL A 225 22.80 13.81 5.28
N ALA A 226 22.67 12.51 5.56
CA ALA A 226 21.67 12.00 6.48
C ALA A 226 21.95 12.46 7.92
N LYS A 227 23.21 12.43 8.37
CA LYS A 227 23.65 12.96 9.67
C LYS A 227 23.26 14.43 9.83
N ALA A 228 23.50 15.24 8.80
CA ALA A 228 23.11 16.65 8.82
C ALA A 228 21.58 16.85 8.92
N ILE A 229 20.78 16.01 8.26
CA ILE A 229 19.31 16.06 8.36
C ILE A 229 18.84 15.68 9.77
N TRP A 230 19.37 14.59 10.34
CA TRP A 230 19.05 14.16 11.71
C TRP A 230 19.40 15.22 12.76
N PHE A 231 20.59 15.82 12.64
CA PHE A 231 21.04 16.90 13.51
C PHE A 231 20.24 18.19 13.32
N GLY A 232 19.81 18.48 12.08
CA GLY A 232 19.03 19.67 11.75
C GLY A 232 17.57 19.64 12.22
N GLN A 233 17.11 18.56 12.86
CA GLN A 233 15.77 18.49 13.46
C GLN A 233 15.77 19.00 14.90
N CYS A 234 14.58 19.25 15.47
CA CYS A 234 14.40 19.82 16.81
C CYS A 234 15.06 19.03 17.96
N TRP A 235 15.45 17.77 17.75
CA TRP A 235 16.10 16.91 18.75
C TRP A 235 17.60 16.71 18.52
N GLY A 236 18.18 17.28 17.46
CA GLY A 236 19.64 17.26 17.25
C GLY A 236 20.24 15.86 17.25
N VAL A 237 19.59 14.89 16.61
CA VAL A 237 19.97 13.47 16.76
C VAL A 237 21.31 13.21 16.06
N PHE A 238 22.27 12.69 16.80
CA PHE A 238 23.52 12.15 16.27
C PHE A 238 23.28 10.71 15.78
N SER A 239 22.94 10.57 14.49
CA SER A 239 22.50 9.28 13.92
C SER A 239 23.58 8.20 13.93
N ASP A 240 24.85 8.58 13.98
CA ASP A 240 26.03 7.72 14.13
C ASP A 240 26.17 7.12 15.53
N GLN A 241 25.55 7.74 16.55
CA GLN A 241 25.55 7.24 17.93
C GLN A 241 24.39 6.27 18.21
N LEU A 242 23.48 6.08 17.25
CA LEU A 242 22.39 5.12 17.37
C LEU A 242 22.92 3.70 17.09
N PRO A 243 22.53 2.68 17.88
CA PRO A 243 23.00 1.30 17.71
C PRO A 243 22.28 0.59 16.56
N ILE A 244 22.37 1.15 15.34
CA ILE A 244 21.69 0.64 14.15
C ILE A 244 22.68 -0.16 13.31
N SER A 245 22.60 -1.49 13.42
CA SER A 245 23.45 -2.41 12.65
C SER A 245 22.68 -3.12 11.53
N SER A 246 21.35 -3.14 11.60
CA SER A 246 20.49 -3.88 10.69
C SER A 246 19.20 -3.14 10.37
N CYS A 247 18.54 -3.55 9.28
CA CYS A 247 17.21 -3.05 8.91
C CYS A 247 16.16 -3.32 10.01
N THR A 248 16.31 -4.40 10.78
CA THR A 248 15.41 -4.70 11.90
C THR A 248 15.57 -3.73 13.06
N ASP A 249 16.77 -3.19 13.28
CA ASP A 249 17.02 -2.22 14.35
C ASP A 249 16.35 -0.88 14.04
N ILE A 250 16.19 -0.53 12.76
CA ILE A 250 15.41 0.64 12.32
C ILE A 250 13.94 0.50 12.75
N ILE A 251 13.35 -0.69 12.61
CA ILE A 251 11.97 -0.94 13.03
C ILE A 251 11.85 -0.87 14.56
N LYS A 252 12.83 -1.42 15.29
CA LYS A 252 12.88 -1.31 16.76
C LYS A 252 12.98 0.14 17.21
N LEU A 253 13.85 0.93 16.57
CA LEU A 253 14.04 2.35 16.84
C LEU A 253 12.73 3.15 16.67
N ILE A 254 11.95 2.86 15.63
CA ILE A 254 10.68 3.56 15.40
C ILE A 254 9.59 3.10 16.39
N ASN A 255 9.57 1.82 16.74
CA ASN A 255 8.62 1.27 17.71
C ASN A 255 8.90 1.72 19.15
N ASP A 256 10.18 1.88 19.49
CA ASP A 256 10.65 2.23 20.82
C ASP A 256 11.83 3.22 20.73
N PRO A 257 11.54 4.49 20.39
CA PRO A 257 12.58 5.49 20.25
C PRO A 257 13.15 5.88 21.63
N PRO A 258 14.46 6.15 21.71
CA PRO A 258 15.08 6.63 22.95
C PRO A 258 14.50 8.01 23.29
N ILE A 259 13.77 8.08 24.41
CA ILE A 259 13.22 9.32 24.96
C ILE A 259 13.90 9.64 26.29
N PRO A 260 14.25 10.91 26.56
CA PRO A 260 14.74 11.28 27.88
C PRO A 260 13.66 11.03 28.94
N PRO A 261 14.04 10.62 30.17
CA PRO A 261 13.09 10.48 31.26
C PRO A 261 12.41 11.82 31.52
N SER A 262 11.08 11.81 31.50
CA SER A 262 10.24 12.99 31.74
C SER A 262 9.59 12.88 33.12
N ASP A 263 9.78 13.88 33.97
CA ASP A 263 9.05 14.02 35.24
C ASP A 263 7.57 14.44 35.03
N THR A 264 7.23 14.87 33.81
CA THR A 264 5.87 15.24 33.41
C THR A 264 5.18 14.04 32.75
N GLY A 265 4.05 13.60 33.31
CA GLY A 265 3.44 12.28 33.09
C GLY A 265 2.90 11.92 31.70
N ASP A 266 3.42 12.49 30.61
CA ASP A 266 2.95 12.18 29.23
C ASP A 266 4.03 11.52 28.35
N THR A 267 4.68 10.48 28.90
CA THR A 267 5.63 9.62 28.18
C THR A 267 5.05 9.04 26.88
N LYS A 268 3.72 8.86 26.82
CA LYS A 268 3.03 8.30 25.65
C LYS A 268 2.97 9.29 24.49
N ALA A 269 2.66 10.57 24.75
CA ALA A 269 2.68 11.60 23.72
C ALA A 269 4.11 11.83 23.19
N LEU A 270 5.11 11.89 24.07
CA LEU A 270 6.52 12.02 23.69
C LEU A 270 6.98 10.85 22.82
N LYS A 271 6.62 9.61 23.19
CA LYS A 271 6.93 8.43 22.37
C LYS A 271 6.26 8.49 21.00
N LEU A 272 5.00 8.91 20.92
CA LEU A 272 4.30 9.07 19.64
C LEU A 272 4.98 10.14 18.77
N GLN A 273 5.37 11.26 19.36
CA GLN A 273 6.09 12.32 18.69
C GLN A 273 7.44 11.83 18.16
N ALA A 274 8.20 11.12 19.00
CA ALA A 274 9.48 10.51 18.64
C ALA A 274 9.35 9.56 17.44
N SER A 275 8.42 8.60 17.52
CA SER A 275 8.18 7.63 16.46
C SER A 275 7.79 8.32 15.15
N THR A 276 6.97 9.38 15.23
CA THR A 276 6.53 10.16 14.06
C THR A 276 7.69 10.90 13.43
N GLN A 277 8.48 11.60 14.24
CA GLN A 277 9.64 12.34 13.77
C GLN A 277 10.66 11.41 13.09
N PHE A 278 10.99 10.28 13.71
CA PHE A 278 11.97 9.35 13.16
C PHE A 278 11.49 8.72 11.84
N ALA A 279 10.22 8.33 11.77
CA ALA A 279 9.61 7.80 10.57
C ALA A 279 9.63 8.79 9.40
N LEU A 280 9.30 10.07 9.67
CA LEU A 280 9.28 11.13 8.66
C LEU A 280 10.68 11.56 8.25
N THR A 281 11.66 11.55 9.16
CA THR A 281 13.06 11.80 8.81
C THR A 281 13.57 10.77 7.81
N ILE A 282 13.26 9.50 8.03
CA ILE A 282 13.61 8.42 7.09
C ILE A 282 12.92 8.62 5.73
N GLU A 283 11.63 8.97 5.72
CA GLU A 283 10.92 9.28 4.46
C GLU A 283 11.56 10.48 3.73
N CYS A 284 11.97 11.50 4.48
CA CYS A 284 12.63 12.69 3.95
C CYS A 284 13.96 12.37 3.27
N ILE A 285 14.83 11.61 3.95
CA ILE A 285 16.11 11.15 3.40
C ILE A 285 15.89 10.33 2.13
N TRP A 286 14.89 9.42 2.13
CA TRP A 286 14.54 8.61 0.96
C TRP A 286 14.08 9.47 -0.22
N ASN A 287 13.26 10.48 0.03
CA ASN A 287 12.78 11.39 -1.01
C ASN A 287 13.90 12.28 -1.56
N LEU A 288 14.78 12.78 -0.69
CA LEU A 288 15.96 13.55 -1.11
C LEU A 288 16.86 12.69 -2.02
N ARG A 289 17.15 11.46 -1.60
CA ARG A 289 17.90 10.50 -2.40
C ARG A 289 17.27 10.29 -3.77
N ASN A 290 15.95 10.08 -3.84
CA ASN A 290 15.27 9.88 -5.11
C ASN A 290 15.28 11.12 -5.99
N ALA A 291 15.15 12.32 -5.41
CA ALA A 291 15.28 13.56 -6.16
C ALA A 291 16.69 13.72 -6.76
N THR A 292 17.74 13.39 -6.00
CA THR A 292 19.14 13.38 -6.49
C THR A 292 19.34 12.40 -7.65
N VAL A 293 18.75 11.20 -7.56
CA VAL A 293 18.90 10.15 -8.57
C VAL A 293 18.07 10.44 -9.84
N HIS A 294 16.88 11.00 -9.71
CA HIS A 294 15.92 11.08 -10.83
C HIS A 294 15.70 12.49 -11.40
N ASN A 295 15.86 13.55 -10.60
CA ASN A 295 15.43 14.89 -10.99
C ASN A 295 16.59 15.87 -11.23
N SER A 296 17.85 15.42 -11.09
CA SER A 296 19.07 16.25 -11.21
C SER A 296 19.10 17.52 -10.34
N THR A 297 18.15 17.68 -9.41
CA THR A 297 18.05 18.82 -8.50
C THR A 297 18.76 18.50 -7.20
N HIS A 298 19.82 19.26 -6.89
CA HIS A 298 20.46 19.24 -5.58
C HIS A 298 19.64 20.12 -4.62
N GLY A 299 18.63 19.53 -3.98
CA GLY A 299 17.91 20.22 -2.91
C GLY A 299 18.88 20.56 -1.77
N SER A 300 18.84 21.80 -1.29
CA SER A 300 19.64 22.20 -0.12
C SER A 300 19.17 21.41 1.11
N ALA A 301 20.11 20.87 1.90
CA ALA A 301 19.82 20.20 3.17
C ALA A 301 18.95 21.09 4.08
N MET A 302 19.15 22.41 4.05
CA MET A 302 18.38 23.38 4.83
C MET A 302 16.90 23.45 4.41
N SER A 303 16.62 23.48 3.10
CA SER A 303 15.24 23.44 2.59
C SER A 303 14.53 22.13 2.92
N THR A 304 15.29 21.03 2.89
CA THR A 304 14.81 19.70 3.25
C THR A 304 14.46 19.62 4.74
N CYS A 305 15.31 20.14 5.63
CA CYS A 305 15.04 20.20 7.07
C CYS A 305 13.80 21.03 7.39
N LYS A 306 13.64 22.21 6.77
CA LYS A 306 12.49 23.09 7.01
C LYS A 306 11.17 22.49 6.51
N GLY A 307 11.19 21.81 5.35
CA GLY A 307 10.04 21.08 4.85
C GLY A 307 9.67 19.86 5.72
N LEU A 308 10.66 19.19 6.31
CA LEU A 308 10.45 18.09 7.24
C LEU A 308 9.81 18.57 8.56
N GLU A 309 10.28 19.67 9.13
CA GLU A 309 9.72 20.27 10.34
C GLU A 309 8.23 20.58 10.18
N LEU A 310 7.85 21.22 9.05
CA LEU A 310 6.44 21.50 8.74
C LEU A 310 5.61 20.22 8.64
N LYS A 311 6.10 19.18 7.97
CA LYS A 311 5.39 17.89 7.87
C LYS A 311 5.22 17.21 9.23
N ILE A 312 6.24 17.29 10.10
CA ILE A 312 6.15 16.74 11.46
C ILE A 312 5.05 17.48 12.23
N LEU A 313 5.03 18.81 12.17
CA LEU A 313 3.99 19.62 12.82
C LEU A 313 2.59 19.30 12.31
N GLU A 314 2.39 19.18 10.99
CA GLU A 314 1.11 18.77 10.39
C GLU A 314 0.65 17.41 10.92
N HIS A 315 1.56 16.42 10.95
CA HIS A 315 1.25 15.08 11.47
C HIS A 315 0.89 15.10 12.96
N LEU A 316 1.55 15.92 13.77
CA LEU A 316 1.27 16.05 15.21
C LEU A 316 -0.04 16.79 15.49
N GLN A 317 -0.38 17.80 14.68
CA GLN A 317 -1.64 18.54 14.81
C GLN A 317 -2.86 17.64 14.58
N VAL A 318 -2.78 16.64 13.69
CA VAL A 318 -3.85 15.64 13.52
C VAL A 318 -4.09 14.85 14.81
N TYR A 319 -3.06 14.62 15.64
CA TYR A 319 -3.23 13.93 16.92
C TYR A 319 -3.80 14.80 18.03
N GLN A 320 -3.54 16.12 17.98
CA GLN A 320 -4.10 17.08 18.93
C GLN A 320 -5.55 17.45 18.60
N ARG A 321 -5.96 17.37 17.32
CA ARG A 321 -7.36 17.53 16.88
C ARG A 321 -8.19 16.25 17.07
N ILE A 322 -8.38 15.83 18.33
CA ILE A 322 -9.54 15.00 18.69
C ILE A 322 -10.23 15.56 19.95
N PRO A 323 -10.98 16.65 19.85
CA PRO A 323 -12.38 16.59 20.23
C PRO A 323 -13.12 15.85 19.11
N LYS A 324 -14.10 15.00 19.45
CA LYS A 324 -15.09 14.52 18.48
C LYS A 324 -15.76 15.75 17.86
N ILE A 325 -15.28 16.21 16.72
CA ILE A 325 -16.04 17.09 15.84
C ILE A 325 -16.78 16.13 14.93
N ASP A 326 -18.11 16.19 14.99
CA ASP A 326 -18.98 15.50 14.06
C ASP A 326 -18.41 15.64 12.65
N VAL A 327 -18.35 14.53 11.94
CA VAL A 327 -17.93 14.46 10.54
C VAL A 327 -18.76 15.50 9.78
N PHE A 328 -18.20 16.68 9.51
CA PHE A 328 -18.79 17.57 8.54
C PHE A 328 -18.74 16.81 7.21
N PRO A 329 -19.90 16.56 6.57
CA PRO A 329 -19.92 15.86 5.30
C PRO A 329 -19.03 16.63 4.32
N CYS A 330 -18.21 15.89 3.57
CA CYS A 330 -17.44 16.35 2.41
C CYS A 330 -18.06 17.62 1.81
N ALA A 331 -17.37 18.75 1.97
CA ALA A 331 -17.86 20.07 1.61
C ALA A 331 -18.10 20.11 0.09
N LYS A 332 -19.31 19.78 -0.33
CA LYS A 332 -19.77 20.07 -1.68
C LYS A 332 -19.85 21.58 -1.79
N TRP A 333 -19.28 22.15 -2.86
CA TRP A 333 -19.42 23.57 -3.16
C TRP A 333 -20.89 23.98 -3.11
N VAL A 334 -21.21 25.03 -2.35
CA VAL A 334 -22.58 25.56 -2.20
C VAL A 334 -22.61 26.99 -2.74
N PRO A 335 -23.62 27.36 -3.57
CA PRO A 335 -23.77 28.74 -4.02
C PRO A 335 -24.04 29.70 -2.84
N PRO A 336 -23.68 31.00 -3.00
CA PRO A 336 -23.92 32.02 -1.99
C PRO A 336 -25.41 32.32 -1.77
N LEU A 337 -25.73 33.06 -0.71
CA LEU A 337 -27.10 33.51 -0.41
C LEU A 337 -27.58 34.60 -1.40
N LEU A 338 -28.88 34.92 -1.38
CA LEU A 338 -29.49 35.92 -2.24
C LEU A 338 -28.80 37.29 -2.07
N HIS A 339 -28.36 37.90 -3.18
CA HIS A 339 -27.58 39.16 -3.24
C HIS A 339 -26.11 39.06 -2.78
N GLN A 340 -25.59 37.86 -2.52
CA GLN A 340 -24.16 37.63 -2.32
C GLN A 340 -23.50 37.10 -3.59
N ILE A 341 -22.23 37.48 -3.77
CA ILE A 341 -21.37 36.98 -4.84
C ILE A 341 -20.24 36.17 -4.22
N LYS A 342 -20.08 34.92 -4.66
CA LYS A 342 -18.95 34.08 -4.24
C LYS A 342 -17.85 34.14 -5.29
N ILE A 343 -16.65 34.51 -4.88
CA ILE A 343 -15.44 34.55 -5.71
C ILE A 343 -14.53 33.40 -5.29
N ASN A 344 -14.42 32.40 -6.16
CA ASN A 344 -13.46 31.32 -6.00
C ASN A 344 -12.11 31.76 -6.57
N VAL A 345 -11.02 31.59 -5.82
CA VAL A 345 -9.65 31.91 -6.26
C VAL A 345 -8.74 30.70 -6.19
N ASP A 346 -7.76 30.65 -7.09
CA ASP A 346 -6.75 29.60 -7.17
C ASP A 346 -5.46 30.17 -7.78
N ALA A 347 -4.30 29.64 -7.40
CA ALA A 347 -3.00 30.04 -7.94
C ALA A 347 -2.13 28.83 -8.31
N ALA A 348 -1.68 28.78 -9.57
CA ALA A 348 -0.68 27.83 -10.03
C ALA A 348 0.69 28.49 -10.14
N TRP A 349 1.69 28.00 -9.41
CA TRP A 349 3.06 28.52 -9.44
C TRP A 349 4.06 27.54 -10.08
N SER A 350 4.96 28.05 -10.92
CA SER A 350 6.05 27.28 -11.52
C SER A 350 7.33 28.11 -11.62
N SER A 351 8.35 27.71 -10.86
CA SER A 351 9.77 28.14 -10.89
C SER A 351 10.07 29.63 -10.65
N SER A 352 9.20 30.55 -11.05
CA SER A 352 9.27 32.01 -10.81
C SER A 352 8.00 32.76 -11.23
N LYS A 353 7.11 32.12 -12.01
CA LYS A 353 5.84 32.71 -12.46
C LYS A 353 4.67 32.03 -11.79
N ALA A 354 3.67 32.82 -11.41
CA ALA A 354 2.37 32.37 -10.97
C ALA A 354 1.30 32.75 -12.00
N THR A 355 0.31 31.88 -12.16
CA THR A 355 -0.95 32.19 -12.82
C THR A 355 -2.03 32.17 -11.75
N ILE A 356 -2.67 33.30 -11.50
CA ILE A 356 -3.78 33.39 -10.55
C ILE A 356 -5.10 33.51 -11.32
N ALA A 357 -6.16 32.93 -10.77
CA ALA A 357 -7.49 32.96 -11.35
C ALA A 357 -8.54 33.35 -10.29
N ALA A 358 -9.60 34.03 -10.72
CA ALA A 358 -10.74 34.38 -9.89
C ALA A 358 -12.04 34.15 -10.68
N VAL A 359 -13.04 33.51 -10.06
CA VAL A 359 -14.35 33.24 -10.68
C VAL A 359 -15.46 33.71 -9.76
N ALA A 360 -16.20 34.74 -10.18
CA ALA A 360 -17.36 35.26 -9.46
C ALA A 360 -18.65 34.55 -9.87
N ARG A 361 -19.44 34.10 -8.90
CA ARG A 361 -20.70 33.37 -9.09
C ARG A 361 -21.85 33.96 -8.29
N ASP A 362 -23.06 33.87 -8.83
CA ASP A 362 -24.31 34.31 -8.20
C ASP A 362 -24.91 33.23 -7.28
N GLN A 363 -26.07 33.52 -6.68
CA GLN A 363 -26.82 32.61 -5.80
C GLN A 363 -27.34 31.33 -6.48
N HIS A 364 -27.35 31.26 -7.81
CA HIS A 364 -27.70 30.06 -8.56
C HIS A 364 -26.45 29.25 -8.94
N GLY A 365 -25.27 29.76 -8.60
CA GLY A 365 -23.97 29.21 -8.96
C GLY A 365 -23.56 29.44 -10.40
N LEU A 366 -24.25 30.34 -11.11
CA LEU A 366 -23.90 30.78 -12.44
C LEU A 366 -22.69 31.68 -12.39
N VAL A 367 -21.76 31.49 -13.33
CA VAL A 367 -20.57 32.33 -13.48
C VAL A 367 -21.01 33.70 -14.01
N LEU A 368 -20.80 34.73 -13.19
CA LEU A 368 -20.99 36.12 -13.58
C LEU A 368 -19.79 36.60 -14.40
N LYS A 369 -18.58 36.35 -13.87
CA LYS A 369 -17.31 36.77 -14.46
C LYS A 369 -16.18 35.85 -14.04
N ALA A 370 -15.15 35.77 -14.88
CA ALA A 370 -13.91 35.05 -14.61
C ALA A 370 -12.72 35.87 -15.09
N TRP A 371 -11.63 35.83 -14.34
CA TRP A 371 -10.40 36.53 -14.63
C TRP A 371 -9.19 35.62 -14.42
N SER A 372 -8.13 35.86 -15.19
CA SER A 372 -6.83 35.23 -15.00
C SER A 372 -5.70 36.21 -15.35
N ILE A 373 -4.62 36.18 -14.58
CA ILE A 373 -3.41 36.97 -14.83
C ILE A 373 -2.18 36.13 -14.50
N GLN A 374 -1.12 36.33 -15.28
CA GLN A 374 0.21 35.83 -14.96
C GLN A 374 1.03 36.93 -14.30
N LEU A 375 1.70 36.60 -13.20
CA LEU A 375 2.53 37.52 -12.43
C LEU A 375 3.79 36.81 -11.94
N ASP A 376 4.79 37.60 -11.57
CA ASP A 376 5.99 37.07 -10.90
C ASP A 376 5.68 36.86 -9.42
N ALA A 377 5.99 35.67 -8.91
CA ALA A 377 5.81 35.32 -7.50
C ALA A 377 7.01 34.51 -7.02
N SER A 378 7.48 34.81 -5.81
CA SER A 378 8.63 34.14 -5.20
C SER A 378 8.36 32.67 -4.91
N ASP A 379 7.10 32.34 -4.58
CA ASP A 379 6.66 31.01 -4.18
C ASP A 379 5.14 30.86 -4.32
N SER A 380 4.66 29.63 -4.15
CA SER A 380 3.24 29.27 -4.24
C SER A 380 2.37 29.99 -3.19
N MET A 381 2.91 30.29 -2.00
CA MET A 381 2.12 30.94 -0.94
C MET A 381 1.87 32.40 -1.26
N VAL A 382 2.89 33.10 -1.77
CA VAL A 382 2.76 34.47 -2.26
C VAL A 382 1.80 34.53 -3.44
N ALA A 383 1.80 33.53 -4.31
CA ALA A 383 0.85 33.43 -5.41
C ALA A 383 -0.60 33.36 -4.90
N GLU A 384 -0.90 32.49 -3.94
CA GLU A 384 -2.22 32.34 -3.34
C GLU A 384 -2.71 33.59 -2.61
N ALA A 385 -1.86 34.19 -1.76
CA ALA A 385 -2.20 35.44 -1.08
C ALA A 385 -2.45 36.60 -2.08
N THR A 386 -1.71 36.59 -3.18
CA THR A 386 -1.91 37.57 -4.27
C THR A 386 -3.23 37.33 -5.00
N ALA A 387 -3.66 36.08 -5.18
CA ALA A 387 -4.97 35.74 -5.77
C ALA A 387 -6.12 36.28 -4.92
N ILE A 388 -6.07 36.12 -3.60
CA ILE A 388 -7.07 36.66 -2.66
C ILE A 388 -7.10 38.19 -2.70
N ARG A 389 -5.93 38.84 -2.64
CA ARG A 389 -5.83 40.31 -2.74
C ARG A 389 -6.42 40.82 -4.04
N TRP A 390 -6.09 40.16 -5.15
CA TRP A 390 -6.56 40.53 -6.47
C TRP A 390 -8.08 40.36 -6.60
N ALA A 391 -8.67 39.31 -6.01
CA ALA A 391 -10.12 39.13 -5.96
C ALA A 391 -10.84 40.28 -5.21
N LEU A 392 -10.25 40.81 -4.14
CA LEU A 392 -10.79 41.99 -3.45
C LEU A 392 -10.75 43.25 -4.33
N GLU A 393 -9.67 43.43 -5.09
CA GLU A 393 -9.55 44.53 -6.06
C GLU A 393 -10.58 44.40 -7.18
N LEU A 394 -10.77 43.19 -7.73
CA LEU A 394 -11.79 42.89 -8.73
C LEU A 394 -13.20 43.16 -8.19
N ALA A 395 -13.51 42.72 -6.97
CA ALA A 395 -14.81 42.97 -6.35
C ALA A 395 -15.11 44.46 -6.19
N SER A 396 -14.11 45.25 -5.81
CA SER A 396 -14.21 46.71 -5.69
C SER A 396 -14.44 47.38 -7.06
N LEU A 397 -13.70 46.96 -8.09
CA LEU A 397 -13.84 47.45 -9.46
C LEU A 397 -15.24 47.15 -10.04
N GLU A 398 -15.76 45.96 -9.75
CA GLU A 398 -17.07 45.48 -10.20
C GLU A 398 -18.23 45.97 -9.33
N LYS A 399 -17.94 46.72 -8.25
CA LYS A 399 -18.92 47.28 -7.30
C LYS A 399 -19.80 46.21 -6.64
N PHE A 400 -19.24 45.04 -6.35
CA PHE A 400 -19.92 44.01 -5.58
C PHE A 400 -20.07 44.45 -4.12
N GLN A 401 -21.29 44.35 -3.58
CA GLN A 401 -21.62 44.88 -2.25
C GLN A 401 -21.40 43.87 -1.12
N ASP A 402 -21.73 42.60 -1.36
CA ASP A 402 -21.57 41.50 -0.39
C ASP A 402 -20.89 40.33 -1.07
N ILE A 403 -19.65 40.03 -0.65
CA ILE A 403 -18.80 39.04 -1.29
C ILE A 403 -18.32 37.96 -0.33
N ILE A 404 -18.21 36.75 -0.84
CA ILE A 404 -17.56 35.63 -0.17
C ILE A 404 -16.33 35.26 -1.01
N ILE A 405 -15.15 35.22 -0.41
CA ILE A 405 -13.96 34.71 -1.09
C ILE A 405 -13.68 33.30 -0.60
N GLU A 406 -13.57 32.36 -1.52
CA GLU A 406 -13.31 30.95 -1.23
C GLU A 406 -12.00 30.52 -1.90
N SER A 407 -11.08 29.96 -1.10
CA SER A 407 -9.74 29.52 -1.51
C SER A 407 -9.40 28.20 -0.82
N ASP A 408 -8.52 27.41 -1.42
CA ASP A 408 -7.99 26.16 -0.86
C ASP A 408 -6.79 26.36 0.09
N LEU A 409 -6.46 27.62 0.42
CA LEU A 409 -5.34 27.99 1.26
C LEU A 409 -5.42 27.35 2.67
N ASN A 410 -4.29 26.80 3.14
CA ASN A 410 -4.20 26.18 4.45
C ASN A 410 -4.44 27.19 5.60
N LEU A 411 -5.41 26.89 6.47
CA LEU A 411 -5.84 27.68 7.66
C LEU A 411 -4.71 28.13 8.60
N ALA A 412 -3.53 27.49 8.56
CA ALA A 412 -2.36 27.87 9.36
C ALA A 412 -1.74 29.24 8.98
N LEU A 413 -2.18 29.87 7.89
CA LEU A 413 -1.54 31.06 7.30
C LEU A 413 -2.34 32.37 7.45
N MET A 414 -3.42 32.35 8.23
CA MET A 414 -4.22 33.51 8.65
C MET A 414 -3.42 34.78 9.03
N PRO A 415 -2.27 34.72 9.73
CA PRO A 415 -1.54 35.92 10.15
C PRO A 415 -1.03 36.80 9.00
N TYR A 416 -0.81 36.25 7.80
CA TYR A 416 -0.28 36.99 6.64
C TYR A 416 -1.35 37.76 5.86
N LEU A 417 -2.64 37.45 6.08
CA LEU A 417 -3.76 38.17 5.45
C LEU A 417 -4.08 39.48 6.20
N VAL A 418 -3.69 39.60 7.48
CA VAL A 418 -3.98 40.77 8.33
C VAL A 418 -3.21 42.03 7.90
N THR A 419 -2.12 41.87 7.14
CA THR A 419 -1.29 42.98 6.64
C THR A 419 -1.74 43.55 5.30
N LEU A 420 -2.73 42.95 4.62
CA LEU A 420 -3.24 43.43 3.34
C LEU A 420 -4.34 44.47 3.54
N LYS A 421 -3.96 45.72 3.86
CA LYS A 421 -4.88 46.85 3.74
C LYS A 421 -5.12 47.17 2.27
N SER A 422 -6.40 47.20 1.87
CA SER A 422 -6.83 47.76 0.58
C SER A 422 -6.25 49.18 0.42
N PRO A 423 -5.57 49.48 -0.70
CA PRO A 423 -5.05 50.83 -0.97
C PRO A 423 -6.17 51.87 -1.21
N CYS A 424 -7.44 51.45 -1.25
CA CYS A 424 -8.57 52.32 -1.59
C CYS A 424 -9.48 52.74 -0.42
N GLY A 425 -9.15 52.41 0.84
CA GLY A 425 -9.83 52.98 2.01
C GLY A 425 -11.34 52.68 2.16
N ARG A 426 -11.94 51.86 1.28
CA ARG A 426 -13.29 51.34 1.42
C ARG A 426 -13.22 49.87 1.86
N SER A 427 -13.75 49.59 3.05
CA SER A 427 -13.92 48.24 3.56
C SER A 427 -15.15 47.60 2.90
N VAL A 428 -14.94 46.68 1.97
CA VAL A 428 -16.01 45.78 1.52
C VAL A 428 -16.15 44.69 2.58
N PRO A 429 -17.33 44.45 3.16
CA PRO A 429 -17.51 43.29 4.04
C PRO A 429 -17.32 42.02 3.23
N PHE A 430 -16.46 41.12 3.71
CA PHE A 430 -16.22 39.83 3.06
C PHE A 430 -16.12 38.70 4.09
N VAL A 431 -16.48 37.49 3.66
CA VAL A 431 -16.25 36.25 4.42
C VAL A 431 -15.23 35.42 3.66
N LEU A 432 -14.14 35.03 4.34
CA LEU A 432 -13.15 34.09 3.83
C LEU A 432 -13.55 32.66 4.21
N ILE A 433 -13.72 31.79 3.21
CA ILE A 433 -13.98 30.37 3.39
C ILE A 433 -12.77 29.58 2.88
N PHE A 434 -12.27 28.66 3.71
CA PHE A 434 -11.20 27.75 3.35
C PHE A 434 -11.77 26.37 3.06
N THR A 435 -11.49 25.84 1.88
CA THR A 435 -11.87 24.47 1.50
C THR A 435 -10.61 23.62 1.46
N GLY A 436 -10.34 22.91 2.56
CA GLY A 436 -9.24 21.94 2.68
C GLY A 436 -9.71 20.50 2.63
#